data_AF-A0A961G5A8-F1
#
_entry.id   AF-A0A961G5A8-F1
#
_cell.length_a   1.000
_cell.length_b   1.000
_cell.length_c   1.000
_cell.angle_alpha   90.00
_cell.angle_beta   90.00
_cell.angle_gamma   90.00
#
_symmetry.space_group_name_H-M   'P 1'
#
loop_
_entity.id
_entity.type
_entity.pdbx_description
1 polymer ?
#
loop_
_entity_poly.entity_id
_entity_poly.type
_entity_poly.pdbx_seq_one_letter_code
_entity_poly.pdbx_strand_id
1 'polypeptide(L)' 'DPGDRLVAGDWNSNGQFTPALYRGSNTTMYFRYSNTQGVADHQWSGGQSSWIPVSGATGF' A
#
# COMPACT_ATOMS: atom_id res chain seq x y z
N ASP A 1 -11.44 6.97 -3.96
CA ASP A 1 -11.33 8.44 -4.09
C ASP A 1 -10.55 8.81 -5.34
N PRO A 2 -10.90 9.89 -6.06
CA PRO A 2 -10.18 10.34 -7.26
C PRO A 2 -8.72 10.80 -7.02
N GLY A 3 -8.21 10.70 -5.79
CA GLY A 3 -6.80 10.93 -5.42
C GLY A 3 -6.11 9.70 -4.83
N ASP A 4 -6.73 8.53 -4.95
CA ASP A 4 -6.17 7.25 -4.53
C ASP A 4 -4.94 6.92 -5.40
N ARG A 5 -3.79 6.66 -4.76
CA ARG A 5 -2.52 6.34 -5.43
C ARG A 5 -2.17 4.88 -5.18
N LEU A 6 -1.98 4.11 -6.23
CA LEU A 6 -1.68 2.69 -6.14
C LEU A 6 -0.17 2.44 -6.15
N VAL A 7 0.27 1.46 -5.37
CA VAL A 7 1.64 0.97 -5.35
C VAL A 7 1.64 -0.55 -5.14
N ALA A 8 2.66 -1.25 -5.61
CA ALA A 8 2.82 -2.69 -5.38
C ALA A 8 4.16 -2.96 -4.69
N GLY A 9 4.18 -3.85 -3.71
CA GLY A 9 5.37 -4.17 -2.91
C GLY A 9 5.22 -5.53 -2.25
N ASP A 10 6.34 -6.07 -1.77
CA ASP A 10 6.31 -7.23 -0.89
C ASP A 10 6.16 -6.74 0.55
N TRP A 11 4.93 -6.77 1.05
CA TRP A 11 4.58 -6.20 2.35
C TRP A 11 4.73 -7.19 3.51
N ASN A 12 4.89 -8.48 3.22
CA ASN A 12 4.99 -9.54 4.22
C ASN A 12 6.23 -10.43 4.04
N SER A 13 7.19 -9.99 3.22
CA SER A 13 8.47 -10.66 2.99
C SER A 13 8.34 -12.09 2.47
N ASN A 14 7.32 -12.35 1.63
CA ASN A 14 7.06 -13.67 1.07
C ASN A 14 7.52 -13.82 -0.40
N GLY A 15 8.19 -12.80 -0.94
CA GLY A 15 8.68 -12.75 -2.32
C GLY A 15 7.60 -12.39 -3.35
N GLN A 16 6.35 -12.14 -2.93
CA GLN A 16 5.26 -11.75 -3.83
C GLN A 16 4.88 -10.29 -3.65
N PHE A 17 4.93 -9.56 -4.76
CA PHE A 17 4.40 -8.21 -4.81
C PHE A 17 2.88 -8.26 -4.81
N THR A 18 2.29 -7.47 -3.94
CA THR A 18 0.84 -7.40 -3.71
C THR A 18 0.40 -5.93 -3.66
N PRO A 19 -0.88 -5.63 -3.96
CA PRO A 19 -1.33 -4.26 -4.12
C PRO A 19 -1.45 -3.53 -2.76
N ALA A 20 -1.12 -2.24 -2.79
CA ALA A 20 -1.43 -1.28 -1.73
C ALA A 20 -2.00 0.01 -2.32
N LEU A 21 -2.75 0.73 -1.49
CA LEU A 21 -3.45 1.95 -1.83
C LEU A 21 -3.09 3.03 -0.81
N TYR A 22 -2.59 4.18 -1.27
CA TYR A 22 -2.50 5.40 -0.47
C TYR A 22 -3.69 6.30 -0.75
N ARG A 23 -4.45 6.64 0.29
CA ARG A 23 -5.55 7.59 0.24
C ARG A 23 -5.13 8.90 0.89
N GLY A 24 -4.88 9.91 0.06
CA GLY A 24 -4.46 11.23 0.55
C GLY A 24 -5.52 11.97 1.37
N SER A 25 -6.81 11.66 1.18
CA SER A 25 -7.93 12.33 1.88
C SER A 25 -7.94 12.06 3.39
N ASN A 26 -7.43 10.90 3.83
CA ASN A 26 -7.30 10.54 5.25
C ASN A 26 -5.86 10.18 5.66
N THR A 27 -4.89 10.40 4.77
CA THR A 27 -3.47 10.07 4.99
C THR A 27 -3.24 8.62 5.43
N THR A 28 -4.01 7.68 4.85
CA THR A 28 -3.94 6.26 5.20
C THR A 28 -3.42 5.43 4.03
N MET A 29 -2.55 4.48 4.34
CA MET A 29 -2.06 3.46 3.44
C MET A 29 -2.71 2.12 3.80
N TYR A 30 -3.22 1.42 2.78
CA TYR A 30 -3.95 0.17 2.90
C TYR A 30 -3.21 -0.92 2.13
N PHE A 31 -2.98 -2.07 2.75
CA PHE A 31 -2.17 -3.15 2.19
C PHE A 31 -3.00 -4.43 1.99
N ARG A 32 -2.76 -5.13 0.89
CA ARG A 32 -3.19 -6.52 0.69
C ARG A 32 -1.96 -7.41 0.73
N TYR A 33 -2.06 -8.60 1.31
CA TYR A 33 -0.99 -9.59 1.37
C TYR A 33 -1.17 -10.74 0.37
N SER A 34 -2.19 -10.64 -0.50
CA SER A 34 -2.44 -11.61 -1.57
C SER A 34 -2.99 -10.93 -2.83
N ASN A 35 -2.77 -11.57 -3.98
CA ASN A 35 -3.32 -11.15 -5.28
C ASN A 35 -4.74 -11.68 -5.49
N THR A 36 -5.61 -11.38 -4.52
CA THR A 36 -7.04 -11.72 -4.53
C THR A 36 -7.89 -10.49 -4.21
N GLN A 37 -9.14 -10.51 -4.65
CA GLN A 37 -10.10 -9.46 -4.31
C GLN A 37 -10.41 -9.48 -2.80
N GLY A 38 -10.61 -8.31 -2.20
CA GLY A 38 -10.99 -8.20 -0.80
C GLY A 38 -10.66 -6.83 -0.19
N VAL A 39 -11.00 -6.69 1.10
CA VAL A 39 -10.64 -5.52 1.93
C VAL A 39 -9.17 -5.56 2.32
N ALA A 40 -8.59 -4.45 2.76
CA ALA A 40 -7.19 -4.42 3.20
C ALA A 40 -6.94 -5.38 4.38
N ASP A 41 -5.81 -6.08 4.35
CA ASP A 41 -5.35 -6.94 5.45
C ASP A 41 -4.69 -6.10 6.56
N HIS A 42 -4.11 -4.96 6.19
CA HIS A 42 -3.49 -4.01 7.12
C HIS A 42 -3.67 -2.57 6.68
N GLN A 43 -3.63 -1.64 7.63
CA GLN A 43 -3.65 -0.20 7.35
C GLN A 43 -2.71 0.56 8.28
N TRP A 44 -2.11 1.61 7.75
CA TRP A 44 -1.27 2.53 8.49
C TRP A 44 -1.64 3.98 8.17
N SER A 45 -1.85 4.80 9.20
CA SER A 45 -2.20 6.21 9.04
C SER A 45 -1.02 7.09 9.43
N GLY A 46 -0.60 7.97 8.52
CA GLY A 46 0.49 8.91 8.74
C GLY A 46 0.99 9.55 7.45
N GLY A 47 1.77 10.63 7.62
CA GLY A 47 2.32 11.41 6.52
C GLY A 47 1.49 12.65 6.16
N GLN A 48 1.65 13.13 4.92
CA GLN A 48 0.90 14.28 4.39
C GLN A 48 0.18 13.89 3.11
N SER A 49 -0.98 14.48 2.85
CA SER A 49 -1.84 14.16 1.70
C SER A 49 -1.15 14.29 0.33
N SER A 50 -0.09 15.09 0.23
CA SER A 50 0.72 15.30 -0.99
C SER A 50 1.78 14.22 -1.23
N TRP A 51 2.04 13.33 -0.26
CA TRP A 51 3.11 12.34 -0.38
C TRP A 51 2.82 11.30 -1.46
N ILE A 52 3.88 10.87 -2.14
CA ILE A 52 3.82 9.85 -3.19
C ILE A 52 4.26 8.52 -2.55
N PRO A 53 3.44 7.47 -2.58
CA PRO A 53 3.86 6.17 -2.06
C PRO A 53 4.99 5.61 -2.91
N VAL A 54 6.00 5.05 -2.26
CA VAL A 54 7.12 4.35 -2.90
C VAL A 54 7.24 2.97 -2.28
N SER A 55 7.44 1.94 -3.11
CA SER A 55 7.71 0.58 -2.68
C SER A 55 9.11 0.15 -3.08
N GLY A 56 9.62 -0.86 -2.37
CA GLY A 56 10.82 -1.58 -2.72
C GLY A 56 10.75 -3.02 -2.20
N ALA A 57 11.61 -3.88 -2.71
CA ALA A 57 11.91 -5.15 -2.07
C ALA A 57 13.08 -4.93 -1.11
N THR A 58 12.85 -5.04 0.20
CA THR A 58 13.95 -5.13 1.17
C THR A 58 14.39 -6.58 1.26
N GLY A 59 15.15 -7.05 0.28
CA GLY A 59 15.67 -8.41 0.25
C GLY A 59 16.81 -8.55 -0.75
N PHE A 60 18.00 -8.86 -0.24
CA PHE A 60 19.09 -9.48 -0.99
C PHE A 60 18.74 -10.93 -1.30
#